data_AF-G9MIV8-F1
#
_entry.id   AF-G9MIV8-F1
#
_cell.length_a   1.000
_cell.length_b   1.000
_cell.length_c   1.000
_cell.angle_alpha   90.00
_cell.angle_beta   90.00
_cell.angle_gamma   90.00
#
_symmetry.space_group_name_H-M   'P 1'
#
loop_
_entity.id
_entity.type
_entity.pdbx_description
1 polymer ?
#
loop_
_entity_poly.entity_id
_entity_poly.type
_entity_poly.pdbx_seq_one_letter_code
_entity_poly.pdbx_strand_id
1 'polypeptide(L)'
;MTSNSPSSDSSYVCDDWPKMPDGTDYDRKQLFDLVLSGKSPFSDVWDVKQLIQEIEEHLDTKIVDIPYVHDGANCYSSLLAQFAHIRASLFNFQISPKFATTWFLKRLFAQKPDSLPVPVSATREFCITFLTSKIEATIGNIGDMIGWEDDHNTVGPRAAAAKPSLLRLIPHIIPTGDASLFRFVIEHGDFGIHNMSIAPDSDGKHHVTSVFDWEMGSVVPAFLSDPVMCVGPDLKTDGNASPSVSYWNEAEDPITPEELVRYTLWAKAYCEVLFREAPDYERAIRAGNDARYLWFALRGWKGDDPEDFFGDLGNWAEKRMKELGVNQEEA
;
A
#
# COMPACT_ATOMS: atom_id res chain seq x y z
N MET A 1 -7.09 44.47 10.13
CA MET A 1 -5.88 44.39 10.97
C MET A 1 -6.32 43.78 12.28
N THR A 2 -5.96 42.57 12.67
CA THR A 2 -4.78 41.75 12.40
C THR A 2 -5.18 40.27 12.31
N SER A 3 -4.65 39.60 11.30
CA SER A 3 -4.61 38.16 11.13
C SER A 3 -3.66 37.55 12.17
N ASN A 4 -4.13 36.55 12.91
CA ASN A 4 -3.23 35.59 13.55
C ASN A 4 -3.30 34.30 12.74
N SER A 5 -2.29 34.14 11.88
CA SER A 5 -1.95 32.85 11.27
C SER A 5 -1.58 31.87 12.39
N PRO A 6 -2.01 30.60 12.35
CA PRO A 6 -1.41 29.57 13.19
C PRO A 6 0.04 29.40 12.74
N SER A 7 0.97 29.53 13.68
CA SER A 7 2.38 29.25 13.48
C SER A 7 2.57 27.84 12.94
N SER A 8 3.28 27.74 11.82
CA SER A 8 3.86 26.50 11.31
C SER A 8 4.95 26.01 12.26
N ASP A 9 4.58 25.24 13.28
CA ASP A 9 5.56 24.44 14.03
C ASP A 9 5.49 22.99 13.55
N SER A 10 6.24 22.77 12.49
CA SER A 10 6.63 21.47 11.95
C SER A 10 7.85 20.99 12.74
N SER A 11 7.69 20.28 13.86
CA SER A 11 8.82 19.56 14.47
C SER A 11 8.47 18.40 15.42
N TYR A 12 7.21 17.95 15.52
CA TYR A 12 6.94 16.74 16.30
C TYR A 12 7.28 15.49 15.49
N VAL A 13 8.58 15.17 15.45
CA VAL A 13 9.14 13.98 14.78
C VAL A 13 9.46 12.89 15.80
N CYS A 14 9.57 13.23 17.09
CA CYS A 14 10.06 12.35 18.14
C CYS A 14 9.71 12.89 19.55
N ASP A 15 9.32 12.03 20.48
CA ASP A 15 9.37 12.37 21.91
C ASP A 15 10.83 12.39 22.38
N ASP A 16 11.20 13.36 23.21
CA ASP A 16 12.50 13.39 23.86
C ASP A 16 12.69 12.14 24.72
N TRP A 17 13.81 11.44 24.53
CA TRP A 17 14.16 10.30 25.37
C TRP A 17 14.37 10.79 26.81
N PRO A 18 13.76 10.14 27.82
CA PRO A 18 13.90 10.54 29.22
C PRO A 18 15.36 10.51 29.66
N LYS A 19 15.69 11.43 30.56
CA LYS A 19 17.01 11.55 31.15
C LYS A 19 17.00 11.03 32.57
N MET A 20 18.15 10.57 33.02
CA MET A 20 18.38 10.30 34.43
C MET A 20 18.20 11.60 35.25
N PRO A 21 17.88 11.51 36.55
CA PRO A 21 17.73 12.70 37.40
C PRO A 21 18.96 13.61 37.48
N ASP A 22 20.15 13.11 37.13
CA ASP A 22 21.39 13.88 37.05
C ASP A 22 21.60 14.56 35.67
N GLY A 23 20.64 14.41 34.75
CA GLY A 23 20.67 14.98 33.41
C GLY A 23 21.43 14.15 32.37
N THR A 24 21.95 12.98 32.73
CA THR A 24 22.57 12.05 31.78
C THR A 24 21.54 11.25 31.01
N ASP A 25 21.94 10.68 29.87
CA ASP A 25 21.03 9.88 29.04
C ASP A 25 20.73 8.54 29.72
N TYR A 26 19.45 8.16 29.74
CA TYR A 26 19.04 6.86 30.26
C TYR A 26 19.46 5.72 29.31
N ASP A 27 20.19 4.74 29.85
CA ASP A 27 20.82 3.64 29.10
C ASP A 27 19.85 2.50 28.71
N ARG A 28 18.54 2.71 28.94
CA ARG A 28 17.43 1.81 28.58
C ARG A 28 17.28 0.58 29.48
N LYS A 29 18.08 0.42 30.52
CA LYS A 29 18.14 -0.81 31.30
C LYS A 29 17.68 -0.64 32.74
N GLN A 30 17.25 -1.75 33.35
CA GLN A 30 17.00 -1.83 34.80
C GLN A 30 15.99 -0.80 35.30
N LEU A 31 14.94 -0.51 34.52
CA LEU A 31 13.94 0.50 34.90
C LEU A 31 13.29 0.17 36.24
N PHE A 32 13.05 -1.11 36.52
CA PHE A 32 12.43 -1.54 37.75
C PHE A 32 13.26 -1.14 38.99
N ASP A 33 14.56 -1.41 38.98
CA ASP A 33 15.47 -1.00 40.07
C ASP A 33 15.56 0.52 40.21
N LEU A 34 15.56 1.24 39.08
CA LEU A 34 15.56 2.70 39.06
C LEU A 34 14.27 3.27 39.68
N VAL A 35 13.11 2.68 39.40
CA VAL A 35 11.82 3.08 39.97
C VAL A 35 11.79 2.81 41.48
N LEU A 36 12.22 1.62 41.91
CA LEU A 36 12.26 1.25 43.34
C LEU A 36 13.21 2.14 44.15
N SER A 37 14.32 2.57 43.55
CA SER A 37 15.29 3.46 44.17
C SER A 37 14.93 4.96 44.09
N GLY A 38 13.77 5.31 43.54
CA GLY A 38 13.32 6.69 43.40
C GLY A 38 14.12 7.48 42.36
N LYS A 39 14.77 6.80 41.41
CA LYS A 39 15.61 7.35 40.34
C LYS A 39 15.02 7.10 38.96
N SER A 40 13.69 6.99 38.87
CA SER A 40 13.01 6.78 37.60
C SER A 40 13.40 7.90 36.61
N PRO A 41 13.88 7.58 35.41
CA PRO A 41 14.16 8.59 34.39
C PRO A 41 12.87 9.24 33.83
N PHE A 42 11.71 8.67 34.18
CA PHE A 42 10.40 9.16 33.76
C PHE A 42 9.71 10.05 34.80
N SER A 43 10.34 10.35 35.94
CA SER A 43 9.66 10.99 37.10
C SER A 43 8.89 12.27 36.77
N ASP A 44 9.34 13.01 35.76
CA ASP A 44 8.76 14.31 35.39
C ASP A 44 7.65 14.18 34.34
N VAL A 45 7.48 12.99 33.75
CA VAL A 45 6.59 12.74 32.61
C VAL A 45 5.57 11.64 32.93
N TRP A 46 5.95 10.61 33.68
CA TRP A 46 5.12 9.45 33.95
C TRP A 46 5.49 8.73 35.27
N ASP A 47 4.48 8.47 36.10
CA ASP A 47 4.64 7.67 37.32
C ASP A 47 4.63 6.16 37.00
N VAL A 48 5.80 5.65 36.65
CA VAL A 48 6.02 4.22 36.36
C VAL A 48 5.72 3.34 37.58
N LYS A 49 5.88 3.86 38.80
CA LYS A 49 5.61 3.09 40.02
C LYS A 49 4.12 2.82 40.16
N GLN A 50 3.29 3.83 39.90
CA GLN A 50 1.84 3.67 39.88
C GLN A 50 1.41 2.64 38.82
N LEU A 51 1.96 2.72 37.60
CA LEU A 51 1.67 1.75 36.54
C LEU A 51 1.97 0.31 36.98
N ILE A 52 3.14 0.08 37.58
CA ILE A 52 3.53 -1.25 38.10
C ILE A 52 2.48 -1.74 39.11
N GLN A 53 2.08 -0.89 40.05
CA GLN A 53 1.08 -1.23 41.07
C GLN A 53 -0.26 -1.61 40.44
N GLU A 54 -0.73 -0.82 39.48
CA GLU A 54 -1.99 -1.08 38.78
C GLU A 54 -1.96 -2.42 38.03
N ILE A 55 -0.86 -2.75 37.33
CA ILE A 55 -0.69 -4.02 36.64
C ILE A 55 -0.71 -5.19 37.63
N GLU A 56 0.05 -5.08 38.72
CA GLU A 56 0.12 -6.13 39.75
C GLU A 56 -1.24 -6.39 40.40
N GLU A 57 -2.00 -5.33 40.70
CA GLU A 57 -3.33 -5.43 41.30
C GLU A 57 -4.35 -6.07 40.36
N HIS A 58 -4.34 -5.69 39.07
CA HIS A 58 -5.33 -6.18 38.10
C HIS A 58 -5.05 -7.60 37.60
N LEU A 59 -3.79 -8.01 37.60
CA LEU A 59 -3.37 -9.31 37.09
C LEU A 59 -3.05 -10.33 38.19
N ASP A 60 -3.21 -9.94 39.47
CA ASP A 60 -2.83 -10.74 40.65
C ASP A 60 -1.43 -11.36 40.50
N THR A 61 -0.48 -10.53 40.05
CA THR A 61 0.90 -10.94 39.73
C THR A 61 1.92 -10.00 40.35
N LYS A 62 3.19 -10.37 40.28
CA LYS A 62 4.32 -9.52 40.68
C LYS A 62 5.27 -9.29 39.52
N ILE A 63 5.52 -8.02 39.22
CA ILE A 63 6.58 -7.63 38.30
C ILE A 63 7.88 -7.74 39.09
N VAL A 64 8.80 -8.55 38.58
CA VAL A 64 10.10 -8.81 39.24
C VAL A 64 11.25 -8.07 38.57
N ASP A 65 11.07 -7.62 37.33
CA ASP A 65 12.07 -6.88 36.56
C ASP A 65 11.45 -6.15 35.36
N ILE A 66 12.12 -5.10 34.89
CA ILE A 66 11.90 -4.42 33.62
C ILE A 66 13.30 -4.23 33.00
N PRO A 67 13.82 -5.26 32.32
CA PRO A 67 15.24 -5.32 31.96
C PRO A 67 15.61 -4.33 30.86
N TYR A 68 14.66 -4.02 29.97
CA TYR A 68 14.86 -3.12 28.83
C TYR A 68 13.62 -2.24 28.59
N VAL A 69 13.86 -0.99 28.21
CA VAL A 69 12.84 -0.03 27.77
C VAL A 69 13.23 0.47 26.39
N HIS A 70 12.32 0.37 25.43
CA HIS A 70 12.56 0.78 24.06
C HIS A 70 11.80 2.06 23.73
N ASP A 71 12.39 2.94 22.93
CA ASP A 71 11.69 4.04 22.27
C ASP A 71 10.89 3.51 21.08
N GLY A 72 9.59 3.78 21.09
CA GLY A 72 8.63 2.98 20.30
C GLY A 72 8.05 3.64 19.06
N ALA A 73 8.02 4.96 18.94
CA ALA A 73 7.60 5.60 17.69
C ALA A 73 8.74 5.66 16.64
N ASN A 74 10.00 5.66 17.09
CA ASN A 74 11.20 5.85 16.24
C ASN A 74 11.67 4.59 15.53
N CYS A 75 11.38 3.41 16.08
CA CYS A 75 11.67 2.16 15.40
C CYS A 75 10.85 2.05 14.11
N TYR A 76 9.61 2.55 14.11
CA TYR A 76 8.76 2.58 12.93
C TYR A 76 9.23 3.59 11.88
N SER A 77 9.66 4.80 12.24
CA SER A 77 10.12 5.76 11.22
C SER A 77 11.35 5.27 10.44
N SER A 78 12.33 4.67 11.13
CA SER A 78 13.49 4.04 10.51
C SER A 78 13.12 2.81 9.67
N LEU A 79 12.17 1.99 10.12
CA LEU A 79 11.69 0.83 9.36
C LEU A 79 10.84 1.25 8.15
N LEU A 80 9.96 2.24 8.29
CA LEU A 80 9.16 2.81 7.20
C LEU A 80 10.07 3.36 6.09
N ALA A 81 11.15 4.04 6.44
CA ALA A 81 12.15 4.48 5.47
C ALA A 81 12.83 3.30 4.75
N GLN A 82 13.12 2.21 5.46
CA GLN A 82 13.66 0.99 4.84
C GLN A 82 12.64 0.30 3.93
N PHE A 83 11.37 0.20 4.35
CA PHE A 83 10.29 -0.35 3.53
C PHE A 83 10.12 0.46 2.25
N ALA A 84 10.12 1.79 2.36
CA ALA A 84 10.07 2.70 1.22
C ALA A 84 11.28 2.53 0.30
N HIS A 85 12.49 2.37 0.85
CA HIS A 85 13.70 2.14 0.07
C HIS A 85 13.67 0.80 -0.68
N ILE A 86 13.20 -0.27 -0.03
CA ILE A 86 13.02 -1.58 -0.66
C ILE A 86 11.98 -1.48 -1.78
N ARG A 87 10.85 -0.83 -1.52
CA ARG A 87 9.80 -0.60 -2.52
C ARG A 87 10.31 0.19 -3.72
N ALA A 88 11.04 1.28 -3.48
CA ALA A 88 11.69 2.08 -4.51
C ALA A 88 12.69 1.24 -5.32
N SER A 89 13.45 0.38 -4.65
CA SER A 89 14.41 -0.53 -5.28
C SER A 89 13.71 -1.54 -6.19
N LEU A 90 12.59 -2.13 -5.76
CA LEU A 90 11.78 -3.02 -6.61
C LEU A 90 11.21 -2.29 -7.83
N PHE A 91 10.73 -1.07 -7.64
CA PHE A 91 10.24 -0.25 -8.74
C PHE A 91 11.37 0.09 -9.73
N ASN A 92 12.54 0.50 -9.24
CA ASN A 92 13.68 0.90 -10.08
C ASN A 92 14.43 -0.29 -10.71
N PHE A 93 14.21 -1.51 -10.20
CA PHE A 93 14.86 -2.72 -10.68
C PHE A 93 14.54 -2.96 -12.16
N GLN A 94 15.60 -3.00 -12.99
CA GLN A 94 15.47 -3.19 -14.42
C GLN A 94 15.33 -4.67 -14.75
N ILE A 95 14.12 -5.09 -15.11
CA ILE A 95 13.90 -6.47 -15.55
C ILE A 95 14.30 -6.65 -17.01
N SER A 96 14.94 -7.78 -17.30
CA SER A 96 15.24 -8.12 -18.69
C SER A 96 13.96 -8.37 -19.51
N PRO A 97 13.92 -8.02 -20.81
CA PRO A 97 12.78 -8.34 -21.67
C PRO A 97 12.43 -9.83 -21.65
N LYS A 98 13.44 -10.71 -21.63
CA LYS A 98 13.25 -12.16 -21.53
C LYS A 98 12.50 -12.57 -20.26
N PHE A 99 12.84 -11.96 -19.12
CA PHE A 99 12.14 -12.20 -17.85
C PHE A 99 10.68 -11.75 -17.94
N ALA A 100 10.43 -10.53 -18.44
CA ALA A 100 9.09 -9.99 -18.61
C ALA A 100 8.22 -10.90 -19.50
N THR A 101 8.69 -11.26 -20.70
CA THR A 101 7.95 -12.14 -21.62
C THR A 101 7.69 -13.52 -21.03
N THR A 102 8.58 -14.03 -20.17
CA THR A 102 8.42 -15.35 -19.55
C THR A 102 7.36 -15.33 -18.45
N TRP A 103 7.30 -14.27 -17.65
CA TRP A 103 6.56 -14.26 -16.39
C TRP A 103 5.29 -13.41 -16.39
N PHE A 104 5.18 -12.42 -17.29
CA PHE A 104 4.05 -11.46 -17.30
C PHE A 104 2.69 -12.16 -17.24
N LEU A 105 2.38 -13.03 -18.21
CA LEU A 105 1.10 -13.74 -18.23
C LEU A 105 1.00 -14.82 -17.15
N LYS A 106 2.11 -15.52 -16.87
CA LYS A 106 2.12 -16.62 -15.88
C LYS A 106 1.78 -16.14 -14.48
N ARG A 107 2.23 -14.94 -14.13
CA ARG A 107 2.08 -14.31 -12.80
C ARG A 107 0.99 -13.26 -12.74
N LEU A 108 0.22 -13.11 -13.83
CA LEU A 108 -1.02 -12.34 -13.80
C LEU A 108 -2.06 -13.05 -12.93
N PHE A 109 -2.82 -12.27 -12.16
CA PHE A 109 -3.88 -12.77 -11.28
C PHE A 109 -5.03 -13.43 -12.06
N ALA A 110 -5.87 -14.18 -11.34
CA ALA A 110 -6.97 -14.98 -11.87
C ALA A 110 -7.92 -14.20 -12.79
N GLN A 111 -8.75 -14.91 -13.58
CA GLN A 111 -9.60 -14.35 -14.65
C GLN A 111 -8.76 -13.65 -15.74
N LYS A 112 -7.74 -14.34 -16.23
CA LYS A 112 -6.77 -13.85 -17.22
C LYS A 112 -6.90 -14.58 -18.55
N PRO A 113 -6.44 -13.98 -19.67
CA PRO A 113 -6.46 -14.66 -20.96
C PRO A 113 -5.51 -15.86 -20.98
N ASP A 114 -5.84 -16.90 -21.76
CA ASP A 114 -4.97 -18.07 -21.96
C ASP A 114 -3.69 -17.71 -22.73
N SER A 115 -3.78 -16.72 -23.62
CA SER A 115 -2.66 -16.20 -24.40
C SER A 115 -2.84 -14.71 -24.68
N LEU A 116 -1.73 -13.99 -24.87
CA LEU A 116 -1.76 -12.59 -25.27
C LEU A 116 -1.75 -12.51 -26.80
N PRO A 117 -2.60 -11.67 -27.40
CA PRO A 117 -2.72 -11.59 -28.86
C PRO A 117 -1.52 -10.88 -29.53
N VAL A 118 -0.68 -10.20 -28.74
CA VAL A 118 0.56 -9.57 -29.21
C VAL A 118 1.73 -9.90 -28.26
N PRO A 119 2.99 -9.86 -28.75
CA PRO A 119 4.16 -10.09 -27.90
C PRO A 119 4.27 -9.10 -26.74
N VAL A 120 4.69 -9.60 -25.58
CA VAL A 120 4.97 -8.77 -24.38
C VAL A 120 6.03 -7.73 -24.71
N SER A 121 5.66 -6.45 -24.63
CA SER A 121 6.56 -5.32 -24.87
C SER A 121 6.18 -4.12 -24.01
N ALA A 122 7.16 -3.29 -23.66
CA ALA A 122 6.95 -2.08 -22.85
C ALA A 122 6.42 -0.92 -23.73
N THR A 123 5.24 -1.10 -24.31
CA THR A 123 4.62 -0.15 -25.24
C THR A 123 3.20 0.20 -24.81
N ARG A 124 2.72 1.35 -25.28
CA ARG A 124 1.34 1.77 -25.03
C ARG A 124 0.34 0.81 -25.67
N GLU A 125 0.63 0.38 -26.89
CA GLU A 125 -0.17 -0.54 -27.68
C GLU A 125 -0.31 -1.88 -26.95
N PHE A 126 0.80 -2.41 -26.44
CA PHE A 126 0.75 -3.62 -25.60
C PHE A 126 -0.12 -3.42 -24.37
N CYS A 127 -0.01 -2.28 -23.67
CA CYS A 127 -0.79 -2.03 -22.46
C CYS A 127 -2.30 -1.92 -22.74
N ILE A 128 -2.70 -1.33 -23.87
CA ILE A 128 -4.09 -1.30 -24.33
C ILE A 128 -4.56 -2.74 -24.58
N THR A 129 -3.83 -3.48 -25.42
CA THR A 129 -4.16 -4.86 -25.76
C THR A 129 -4.24 -5.75 -24.52
N PHE A 130 -3.33 -5.57 -23.57
CA PHE A 130 -3.30 -6.29 -22.31
C PHE A 130 -4.56 -6.04 -21.47
N LEU A 131 -4.93 -4.78 -21.22
CA LEU A 131 -6.14 -4.48 -20.44
C LEU A 131 -7.41 -4.92 -21.18
N THR A 132 -7.43 -4.83 -22.51
CA THR A 132 -8.53 -5.35 -23.34
C THR A 132 -8.69 -6.85 -23.12
N SER A 133 -7.62 -7.64 -23.30
CA SER A 133 -7.66 -9.08 -23.09
C SER A 133 -7.97 -9.46 -21.65
N LYS A 134 -7.57 -8.64 -20.67
CA LYS A 134 -7.90 -8.84 -19.26
C LYS A 134 -9.40 -8.67 -19.01
N ILE A 135 -10.02 -7.63 -19.55
CA ILE A 135 -11.48 -7.42 -19.45
C ILE A 135 -12.23 -8.54 -20.18
N GLU A 136 -11.79 -8.93 -21.36
CA GLU A 136 -12.42 -10.01 -22.13
C GLU A 136 -12.38 -11.35 -21.40
N ALA A 137 -11.27 -11.65 -20.73
CA ALA A 137 -11.13 -12.86 -19.92
C ALA A 137 -11.88 -12.79 -18.57
N THR A 138 -12.18 -11.58 -18.08
CA THR A 138 -12.90 -11.38 -16.82
C THR A 138 -14.41 -11.40 -17.05
N ILE A 139 -14.91 -10.71 -18.08
CA ILE A 139 -16.35 -10.64 -18.39
C ILE A 139 -16.59 -11.43 -19.68
N GLY A 140 -17.12 -12.64 -19.54
CA GLY A 140 -17.54 -13.51 -20.64
C GLY A 140 -18.84 -13.07 -21.33
N ASN A 141 -19.50 -14.00 -22.01
CA ASN A 141 -20.86 -13.83 -22.51
C ASN A 141 -21.88 -14.09 -21.39
N ILE A 142 -23.12 -13.65 -21.59
CA ILE A 142 -24.22 -13.94 -20.66
C ILE A 142 -24.34 -15.46 -20.45
N GLY A 143 -24.31 -15.89 -19.19
CA GLY A 143 -24.35 -17.30 -18.79
C GLY A 143 -22.98 -17.97 -18.68
N ASP A 144 -21.90 -17.35 -19.15
CA ASP A 144 -20.54 -17.86 -18.90
C ASP A 144 -20.21 -17.72 -17.41
N MET A 145 -19.39 -18.63 -16.89
CA MET A 145 -18.93 -18.60 -15.51
C MET A 145 -18.05 -17.37 -15.25
N ILE A 146 -18.21 -16.73 -14.09
CA ILE A 146 -17.41 -15.57 -13.68
C ILE A 146 -17.05 -15.67 -12.19
N GLY A 147 -15.83 -15.29 -11.83
CA GLY A 147 -15.34 -15.38 -10.44
C GLY A 147 -14.62 -16.69 -10.18
N TRP A 148 -14.76 -17.23 -8.96
CA TRP A 148 -14.22 -18.55 -8.62
C TRP A 148 -15.20 -19.65 -9.04
N GLU A 149 -14.67 -20.83 -9.39
CA GLU A 149 -15.48 -21.96 -9.85
C GLU A 149 -16.49 -22.41 -8.78
N ASP A 150 -16.09 -22.31 -7.51
CA ASP A 150 -16.89 -22.72 -6.35
C ASP A 150 -18.07 -21.77 -6.06
N ASP A 151 -18.02 -20.52 -6.54
CA ASP A 151 -19.09 -19.53 -6.32
C ASP A 151 -20.29 -19.79 -7.25
N HIS A 152 -20.08 -20.55 -8.33
CA HIS A 152 -21.08 -20.83 -9.37
C HIS A 152 -21.74 -19.57 -9.96
N ASN A 153 -21.07 -18.43 -9.87
CA ASN A 153 -21.52 -17.16 -10.42
C ASN A 153 -21.42 -17.18 -11.95
N THR A 154 -22.39 -16.52 -12.59
CA THR A 154 -22.43 -16.39 -14.05
C THR A 154 -22.58 -14.93 -14.44
N VAL A 155 -22.08 -14.59 -15.63
CA VAL A 155 -22.28 -13.25 -16.21
C VAL A 155 -23.76 -13.04 -16.47
N GLY A 156 -24.36 -12.06 -15.81
CA GLY A 156 -25.72 -11.62 -16.11
C GLY A 156 -25.75 -10.43 -17.09
N PRO A 157 -26.94 -9.89 -17.34
CA PRO A 157 -27.12 -8.81 -18.31
C PRO A 157 -26.37 -7.51 -17.95
N ARG A 158 -26.26 -7.15 -16.66
CA ARG A 158 -25.59 -5.91 -16.24
C ARG A 158 -24.09 -6.00 -16.43
N ALA A 159 -23.47 -7.09 -15.99
CA ALA A 159 -22.04 -7.33 -16.17
C ALA A 159 -21.68 -7.40 -17.66
N ALA A 160 -22.48 -8.12 -18.46
CA ALA A 160 -22.29 -8.20 -19.91
C ALA A 160 -22.40 -6.82 -20.59
N ALA A 161 -23.36 -5.98 -20.17
CA ALA A 161 -23.54 -4.64 -20.71
C ALA A 161 -22.40 -3.67 -20.33
N ALA A 162 -21.68 -3.90 -19.23
CA ALA A 162 -20.54 -3.10 -18.83
C ALA A 162 -19.31 -3.30 -19.74
N LYS A 163 -19.13 -4.51 -20.30
CA LYS A 163 -17.95 -4.88 -21.09
C LYS A 163 -17.69 -3.92 -22.27
N PRO A 164 -18.65 -3.60 -23.16
CA PRO A 164 -18.41 -2.66 -24.26
C PRO A 164 -17.95 -1.26 -23.80
N SER A 165 -18.53 -0.73 -22.72
CA SER A 165 -18.16 0.57 -22.15
C SER A 165 -16.73 0.56 -21.62
N LEU A 166 -16.35 -0.51 -20.91
CA LEU A 166 -14.99 -0.68 -20.41
C LEU A 166 -13.99 -0.80 -21.55
N LEU A 167 -14.27 -1.63 -22.56
CA LEU A 167 -13.39 -1.81 -23.71
C LEU A 167 -13.16 -0.51 -24.49
N ARG A 168 -14.22 0.28 -24.68
CA ARG A 168 -14.14 1.60 -25.33
C ARG A 168 -13.31 2.60 -24.52
N LEU A 169 -13.36 2.55 -23.19
CA LEU A 169 -12.61 3.48 -22.33
C LEU A 169 -11.09 3.24 -22.37
N ILE A 170 -10.62 2.00 -22.50
CA ILE A 170 -9.19 1.62 -22.34
C ILE A 170 -8.24 2.54 -23.14
N PRO A 171 -8.43 2.81 -24.45
CA PRO A 171 -7.50 3.62 -25.21
C PRO A 171 -7.41 5.07 -24.73
N HIS A 172 -8.36 5.55 -23.94
CA HIS A 172 -8.41 6.91 -23.42
C HIS A 172 -7.82 7.05 -22.01
N ILE A 173 -7.77 5.97 -21.23
CA ILE A 173 -7.24 5.98 -19.86
C ILE A 173 -5.81 5.47 -19.76
N ILE A 174 -5.32 4.73 -20.76
CA ILE A 174 -3.90 4.39 -20.84
C ILE A 174 -3.11 5.68 -21.11
N PRO A 175 -2.13 6.03 -20.25
CA PRO A 175 -1.42 7.31 -20.36
C PRO A 175 -0.78 7.48 -21.74
N THR A 176 -0.70 8.73 -22.17
CA THR A 176 0.16 9.15 -23.27
C THR A 176 1.43 9.74 -22.67
N GLY A 177 2.59 9.50 -23.29
CA GLY A 177 3.85 10.04 -22.79
C GLY A 177 5.04 9.12 -22.98
N ASP A 178 5.99 9.24 -22.04
CA ASP A 178 7.30 8.61 -22.10
C ASP A 178 7.24 7.08 -21.95
N ALA A 179 8.14 6.39 -22.65
CA ALA A 179 8.35 4.95 -22.60
C ALA A 179 8.61 4.44 -21.18
N SER A 180 9.16 5.28 -20.30
CA SER A 180 9.36 4.96 -18.87
C SER A 180 8.07 4.59 -18.14
N LEU A 181 6.89 5.05 -18.59
CA LEU A 181 5.59 4.67 -18.01
C LEU A 181 5.23 3.21 -18.28
N PHE A 182 5.65 2.69 -19.44
CA PHE A 182 5.28 1.35 -19.90
C PHE A 182 6.32 0.29 -19.58
N ARG A 183 7.48 0.68 -19.02
CA ARG A 183 8.49 -0.28 -18.57
C ARG A 183 7.88 -1.23 -17.55
N PHE A 184 8.32 -2.47 -17.56
CA PHE A 184 7.83 -3.47 -16.62
C PHE A 184 8.57 -3.38 -15.29
N VAL A 185 7.84 -3.60 -14.19
CA VAL A 185 8.36 -3.64 -12.83
C VAL A 185 7.93 -4.93 -12.13
N ILE A 186 8.69 -5.33 -11.11
CA ILE A 186 8.34 -6.46 -10.26
C ILE A 186 7.50 -5.96 -9.09
N GLU A 187 6.41 -6.68 -8.84
CA GLU A 187 5.54 -6.49 -7.71
C GLU A 187 5.66 -7.64 -6.73
N HIS A 188 5.63 -7.35 -5.43
CA HIS A 188 5.52 -8.37 -4.39
C HIS A 188 4.11 -8.99 -4.34
N GLY A 189 3.08 -8.17 -4.57
CA GLY A 189 1.68 -8.60 -4.52
C GLY A 189 1.06 -8.60 -3.12
N ASP A 190 1.87 -8.80 -2.07
CA ASP A 190 1.49 -8.68 -0.66
C ASP A 190 2.63 -8.01 0.14
N PHE A 191 2.92 -6.74 -0.15
CA PHE A 191 4.06 -6.04 0.44
C PHE A 191 3.70 -5.49 1.82
N GLY A 192 4.14 -6.15 2.88
CA GLY A 192 3.85 -5.75 4.25
C GLY A 192 4.89 -6.22 5.25
N ILE A 193 4.82 -5.66 6.45
CA ILE A 193 5.76 -5.97 7.54
C ILE A 193 5.71 -7.44 7.95
N HIS A 194 4.54 -8.08 7.80
CA HIS A 194 4.35 -9.51 8.06
C HIS A 194 5.17 -10.43 7.14
N ASN A 195 5.62 -9.92 5.99
CA ASN A 195 6.42 -10.64 4.99
C ASN A 195 7.91 -10.25 5.02
N MET A 196 8.40 -9.71 6.14
CA MET A 196 9.77 -9.24 6.29
C MET A 196 10.46 -9.81 7.52
N SER A 197 11.74 -10.15 7.37
CA SER A 197 12.59 -10.50 8.52
C SER A 197 13.34 -9.26 9.00
N ILE A 198 13.18 -8.92 10.27
CA ILE A 198 13.77 -7.74 10.89
C ILE A 198 14.71 -8.19 12.00
N ALA A 199 15.97 -7.74 11.95
CA ALA A 199 16.99 -8.09 12.94
C ALA A 199 17.78 -6.85 13.38
N PRO A 200 18.22 -6.79 14.65
CA PRO A 200 19.11 -5.74 15.11
C PRO A 200 20.52 -5.90 14.53
N ASP A 201 21.17 -4.79 14.20
CA ASP A 201 22.61 -4.75 13.92
C ASP A 201 23.46 -4.73 15.20
N SER A 202 24.77 -4.57 15.05
CA SER A 202 25.72 -4.49 16.17
C SER A 202 25.46 -3.32 17.12
N ASP A 203 24.78 -2.27 16.66
CA ASP A 203 24.43 -1.08 17.44
C ASP A 203 23.00 -1.16 18.01
N GLY A 204 22.31 -2.30 17.83
CA GLY A 204 20.95 -2.54 18.28
C GLY A 204 19.87 -1.90 17.40
N LYS A 205 20.23 -1.36 16.22
CA LYS A 205 19.26 -0.78 15.28
C LYS A 205 18.65 -1.88 14.42
N HIS A 206 17.33 -1.86 14.30
CA HIS A 206 16.60 -2.85 13.51
C HIS A 206 16.70 -2.58 12.00
N HIS A 207 17.02 -3.62 11.24
CA HIS A 207 17.08 -3.60 9.78
C HIS A 207 16.29 -4.73 9.16
N VAL A 208 15.69 -4.43 8.01
CA VAL A 208 15.08 -5.44 7.15
C VAL A 208 16.18 -6.23 6.46
N THR A 209 16.17 -7.55 6.65
CA THR A 209 17.19 -8.46 6.12
C THR A 209 16.69 -9.29 4.94
N SER A 210 15.38 -9.51 4.85
CA SER A 210 14.75 -10.22 3.73
C SER A 210 13.28 -9.87 3.57
N VAL A 211 12.79 -10.00 2.33
CA VAL A 211 11.37 -9.99 1.96
C VAL A 211 11.04 -11.36 1.38
N PHE A 212 10.02 -12.02 1.91
CA PHE A 212 9.61 -13.38 1.53
C PHE A 212 8.12 -13.42 1.21
N ASP A 213 7.61 -14.62 0.88
CA ASP A 213 6.22 -14.83 0.47
C ASP A 213 5.84 -14.19 -0.88
N TRP A 214 6.70 -14.45 -1.87
CA TRP A 214 6.53 -13.96 -3.23
C TRP A 214 5.42 -14.68 -4.01
N GLU A 215 4.51 -15.44 -3.39
CA GLU A 215 3.53 -16.24 -4.13
C GLU A 215 2.60 -15.39 -5.01
N MET A 216 2.28 -14.18 -4.55
CA MET A 216 1.48 -13.17 -5.26
C MET A 216 2.31 -12.24 -6.16
N GLY A 217 3.62 -12.44 -6.24
CA GLY A 217 4.51 -11.56 -6.97
C GLY A 217 4.24 -11.56 -8.47
N SER A 218 4.15 -10.38 -9.09
CA SER A 218 3.75 -10.23 -10.50
C SER A 218 4.66 -9.27 -11.27
N VAL A 219 4.45 -9.21 -12.59
CA VAL A 219 5.13 -8.26 -13.47
C VAL A 219 4.08 -7.37 -14.11
N VAL A 220 4.20 -6.06 -13.94
CA VAL A 220 3.20 -5.08 -14.41
C VAL A 220 3.88 -3.89 -15.08
N PRO A 221 3.19 -3.16 -15.97
CA PRO A 221 3.65 -1.85 -16.43
C PRO A 221 3.79 -0.87 -15.24
N ALA A 222 4.80 0.00 -15.27
CA ALA A 222 5.11 0.90 -14.15
C ALA A 222 3.93 1.79 -13.74
N PHE A 223 3.10 2.26 -14.68
CA PHE A 223 1.91 3.07 -14.35
C PHE A 223 0.83 2.29 -13.58
N LEU A 224 0.81 0.95 -13.67
CA LEU A 224 -0.06 0.07 -12.86
C LEU A 224 0.59 -0.34 -11.51
N SER A 225 1.77 0.21 -11.25
CA SER A 225 2.62 0.12 -10.06
C SER A 225 1.93 0.22 -8.69
N ASP A 226 1.86 -0.76 -7.79
CA ASP A 226 1.12 -0.58 -6.50
C ASP A 226 2.02 -0.18 -5.31
N PRO A 227 2.06 1.09 -4.86
CA PRO A 227 3.02 1.53 -3.85
C PRO A 227 2.70 1.08 -2.42
N VAL A 228 1.64 0.29 -2.21
CA VAL A 228 1.15 -0.16 -0.90
C VAL A 228 2.26 -0.75 -0.02
N MET A 229 2.19 -0.40 1.27
CA MET A 229 2.92 -1.04 2.36
C MET A 229 1.94 -1.35 3.50
N CYS A 230 1.75 -2.63 3.81
CA CYS A 230 0.86 -3.07 4.89
C CYS A 230 1.60 -3.12 6.24
N VAL A 231 1.10 -2.39 7.23
CA VAL A 231 1.61 -2.38 8.62
C VAL A 231 0.50 -2.71 9.64
N GLY A 232 -0.51 -3.46 9.18
CA GLY A 232 -1.84 -3.55 9.78
C GLY A 232 -2.84 -2.87 8.84
N PRO A 233 -2.88 -1.53 8.80
CA PRO A 233 -3.48 -0.80 7.69
C PRO A 233 -2.54 -0.72 6.48
N ASP A 234 -3.12 -0.45 5.31
CA ASP A 234 -2.36 -0.18 4.10
C ASP A 234 -1.95 1.29 4.04
N LEU A 235 -0.64 1.55 4.05
CA LEU A 235 -0.07 2.83 3.66
C LEU A 235 0.01 2.88 2.14
N LYS A 236 -0.76 3.77 1.51
CA LYS A 236 -0.89 3.84 0.06
C LYS A 236 -0.91 5.27 -0.45
N THR A 237 -1.22 5.43 -1.73
CA THR A 237 -1.40 6.73 -2.37
C THR A 237 -2.78 6.84 -3.00
N ASP A 238 -3.33 8.05 -3.03
CA ASP A 238 -4.49 8.37 -3.85
C ASP A 238 -4.12 8.51 -5.35
N GLY A 239 -5.10 8.86 -6.18
CA GLY A 239 -4.91 9.06 -7.62
C GLY A 239 -3.98 10.21 -8.00
N ASN A 240 -3.69 11.14 -7.07
CA ASN A 240 -2.76 12.25 -7.25
C ASN A 240 -1.36 11.94 -6.70
N ALA A 241 -1.10 10.68 -6.33
CA ALA A 241 0.09 10.25 -5.60
C ALA A 241 0.23 10.89 -4.21
N SER A 242 -0.87 11.39 -3.62
CA SER A 242 -0.86 11.90 -2.24
C SER A 242 -0.94 10.73 -1.24
N PRO A 243 -0.27 10.81 -0.08
CA PRO A 243 -0.36 9.77 0.94
C PRO A 243 -1.81 9.54 1.40
N SER A 244 -2.18 8.28 1.55
CA SER A 244 -3.50 7.84 2.00
C SER A 244 -3.37 6.55 2.81
N VAL A 245 -4.41 6.22 3.56
CA VAL A 245 -4.51 4.96 4.30
C VAL A 245 -5.75 4.20 3.83
N SER A 246 -5.73 2.87 3.85
CA SER A 246 -6.95 2.06 3.80
C SER A 246 -6.89 0.87 4.75
N TYR A 247 -8.07 0.32 5.00
CA TYR A 247 -8.30 -0.74 5.97
C TYR A 247 -9.11 -1.85 5.33
N TRP A 248 -8.89 -3.08 5.77
CA TRP A 248 -9.58 -4.25 5.23
C TRP A 248 -11.08 -4.24 5.54
N ASN A 249 -11.49 -3.72 6.71
CA ASN A 249 -12.90 -3.63 7.06
C ASN A 249 -13.18 -2.49 8.07
N GLU A 250 -13.58 -1.33 7.56
CA GLU A 250 -13.97 -0.17 8.40
C GLU A 250 -15.17 -0.47 9.31
N ALA A 251 -16.02 -1.45 8.95
CA ALA A 251 -17.22 -1.78 9.70
C ALA A 251 -16.95 -2.73 10.88
N GLU A 252 -15.91 -3.56 10.79
CA GLU A 252 -15.56 -4.55 11.82
C GLU A 252 -14.45 -4.08 12.76
N ASP A 253 -13.55 -3.23 12.29
CA ASP A 253 -12.45 -2.68 13.10
C ASP A 253 -12.34 -1.15 12.91
N PRO A 254 -13.23 -0.37 13.56
CA PRO A 254 -13.28 1.06 13.37
C PRO A 254 -12.06 1.72 14.00
N ILE A 255 -11.28 2.39 13.16
CA ILE A 255 -10.08 3.11 13.59
C ILE A 255 -10.43 4.37 14.35
N THR A 256 -9.77 4.55 15.47
CA THR A 256 -9.91 5.77 16.27
C THR A 256 -9.33 6.98 15.52
N PRO A 257 -9.84 8.20 15.76
CA PRO A 257 -9.29 9.41 15.17
C PRO A 257 -7.77 9.56 15.40
N GLU A 258 -7.27 9.15 16.56
CA GLU A 258 -5.86 9.19 16.94
C GLU A 258 -5.02 8.24 16.07
N GLU A 259 -5.53 7.03 15.82
CA GLU A 259 -4.89 6.05 14.95
C GLU A 259 -4.88 6.51 13.49
N LEU A 260 -5.97 7.11 13.01
CA LEU A 260 -6.02 7.67 11.66
C LEU A 260 -4.95 8.76 11.48
N VAL A 261 -4.78 9.65 12.47
CA VAL A 261 -3.71 10.67 12.45
C VAL A 261 -2.35 9.99 12.40
N ARG A 262 -2.12 8.98 13.24
CA ARG A 262 -0.85 8.22 13.28
C ARG A 262 -0.53 7.56 11.95
N TYR A 263 -1.46 6.82 11.36
CA TYR A 263 -1.23 6.12 10.09
C TYR A 263 -1.11 7.09 8.91
N THR A 264 -1.79 8.23 8.95
CA THR A 264 -1.60 9.29 7.95
C THR A 264 -0.19 9.87 8.00
N LEU A 265 0.36 10.09 9.20
CA LEU A 265 1.75 10.49 9.37
C LEU A 265 2.73 9.43 8.86
N TRP A 266 2.44 8.15 9.09
CA TRP A 266 3.26 7.04 8.59
C TRP A 266 3.22 6.95 7.06
N ALA A 267 2.03 7.06 6.45
CA ALA A 267 1.87 7.08 5.00
C ALA A 267 2.65 8.24 4.39
N LYS A 268 2.61 9.42 5.02
CA LYS A 268 3.39 10.59 4.58
C LYS A 268 4.89 10.32 4.64
N ALA A 269 5.42 9.86 5.77
CA ALA A 269 6.85 9.55 5.92
C ALA A 269 7.32 8.47 4.93
N TYR A 270 6.52 7.42 4.72
CA TYR A 270 6.78 6.37 3.75
C TYR A 270 6.82 6.92 2.31
N CYS A 271 5.79 7.66 1.89
CA CYS A 271 5.72 8.21 0.53
C CYS A 271 6.81 9.25 0.25
N GLU A 272 7.16 10.08 1.23
CA GLU A 272 8.26 11.05 1.11
C GLU A 272 9.59 10.37 0.77
N VAL A 273 9.92 9.27 1.47
CA VAL A 273 11.11 8.48 1.16
C VAL A 273 10.94 7.78 -0.19
N LEU A 274 9.81 7.12 -0.44
CA LEU A 274 9.56 6.37 -1.67
C LEU A 274 9.76 7.24 -2.92
N PHE A 275 9.17 8.43 -2.95
CA PHE A 275 9.25 9.31 -4.11
C PHE A 275 10.57 10.07 -4.22
N ARG A 276 11.29 10.26 -3.11
CA ARG A 276 12.68 10.73 -3.18
C ARG A 276 13.59 9.69 -3.84
N GLU A 277 13.44 8.42 -3.50
CA GLU A 277 14.26 7.32 -4.04
C GLU A 277 13.79 6.87 -5.45
N ALA A 278 12.51 7.04 -5.77
CA ALA A 278 11.91 6.69 -7.06
C ALA A 278 10.94 7.79 -7.56
N PRO A 279 11.45 8.95 -8.01
CA PRO A 279 10.61 10.06 -8.47
C PRO A 279 9.78 9.71 -9.71
N ASP A 280 10.23 8.74 -10.50
CA ASP A 280 9.50 8.20 -11.65
C ASP A 280 8.23 7.46 -11.23
N TYR A 281 8.19 6.93 -10.00
CA TYR A 281 7.03 6.23 -9.47
C TYR A 281 5.87 7.19 -9.22
N GLU A 282 6.14 8.36 -8.64
CA GLU A 282 5.13 9.40 -8.45
C GLU A 282 4.51 9.83 -9.78
N ARG A 283 5.36 10.05 -10.81
CA ARG A 283 4.89 10.39 -12.16
C ARG A 283 4.06 9.27 -12.77
N ALA A 284 4.48 8.02 -12.61
CA ALA A 284 3.76 6.85 -13.12
C ALA A 284 2.37 6.70 -12.48
N ILE A 285 2.25 6.92 -11.16
CA ILE A 285 0.99 6.88 -10.43
C ILE A 285 0.03 7.96 -10.96
N ARG A 286 0.50 9.21 -11.04
CA ARG A 286 -0.30 10.35 -11.52
C ARG A 286 -0.75 10.15 -12.96
N ALA A 287 0.16 9.71 -13.85
CA ALA A 287 -0.16 9.47 -15.26
C ALA A 287 -1.13 8.30 -15.44
N GLY A 288 -1.01 7.26 -14.63
CA GLY A 288 -1.83 6.06 -14.71
C GLY A 288 -3.17 6.12 -13.99
N ASN A 289 -3.53 7.24 -13.33
CA ASN A 289 -4.64 7.32 -12.36
C ASN A 289 -5.92 6.56 -12.76
N ASP A 290 -6.48 6.85 -13.93
CA ASP A 290 -7.73 6.20 -14.39
C ASP A 290 -7.52 4.71 -14.72
N ALA A 291 -6.41 4.36 -15.36
CA ALA A 291 -6.08 2.97 -15.67
C ALA A 291 -5.81 2.15 -14.40
N ARG A 292 -5.24 2.79 -13.36
CA ARG A 292 -5.03 2.19 -12.05
C ARG A 292 -6.35 1.91 -11.34
N TYR A 293 -7.32 2.83 -11.41
CA TYR A 293 -8.65 2.60 -10.86
C TYR A 293 -9.26 1.31 -11.43
N LEU A 294 -9.26 1.19 -12.76
CA LEU A 294 -9.76 -0.01 -13.44
C LEU A 294 -8.94 -1.26 -13.06
N TRP A 295 -7.61 -1.16 -13.07
CA TRP A 295 -6.71 -2.26 -12.74
C TRP A 295 -6.93 -2.80 -11.32
N PHE A 296 -7.05 -1.92 -10.33
CA PHE A 296 -7.27 -2.31 -8.94
C PHE A 296 -8.68 -2.85 -8.71
N ALA A 297 -9.70 -2.34 -9.42
CA ALA A 297 -11.03 -2.94 -9.41
C ALA A 297 -10.97 -4.39 -9.92
N LEU A 298 -10.32 -4.63 -11.06
CA LEU A 298 -10.18 -5.98 -11.63
C LEU A 298 -9.32 -6.91 -10.75
N ARG A 299 -8.25 -6.39 -10.14
CA ARG A 299 -7.36 -7.17 -9.25
C ARG A 299 -8.02 -7.50 -7.91
N GLY A 300 -8.78 -6.56 -7.36
CA GLY A 300 -9.39 -6.66 -6.04
C GLY A 300 -10.68 -7.48 -6.03
N TRP A 301 -11.36 -7.62 -7.17
CA TRP A 301 -12.60 -8.39 -7.25
C TRP A 301 -12.38 -9.87 -6.92
N LYS A 302 -13.20 -10.41 -6.00
CA LYS A 302 -13.06 -11.77 -5.44
C LYS A 302 -14.18 -12.72 -5.83
N GLY A 303 -15.00 -12.40 -6.83
CA GLY A 303 -16.10 -13.27 -7.25
C GLY A 303 -17.47 -12.84 -6.76
N ASP A 304 -17.54 -12.02 -5.71
CA ASP A 304 -18.80 -11.56 -5.13
C ASP A 304 -19.54 -10.57 -6.03
N ASP A 305 -20.87 -10.76 -6.13
CA ASP A 305 -21.83 -9.87 -6.79
C ASP A 305 -21.37 -9.32 -8.16
N PRO A 306 -21.14 -10.19 -9.16
CA PRO A 306 -20.63 -9.75 -10.46
C PRO A 306 -21.54 -8.75 -11.17
N GLU A 307 -22.86 -8.85 -11.01
CA GLU A 307 -23.82 -8.00 -11.71
C GLU A 307 -23.72 -6.55 -11.27
N ASP A 308 -23.79 -6.29 -9.96
CA ASP A 308 -23.75 -4.93 -9.45
C ASP A 308 -22.33 -4.39 -9.51
N PHE A 309 -21.32 -5.21 -9.17
CA PHE A 309 -19.91 -4.80 -9.25
C PHE A 309 -19.51 -4.35 -10.67
N PHE A 310 -19.69 -5.20 -11.69
CA PHE A 310 -19.32 -4.83 -13.05
C PHE A 310 -20.29 -3.81 -13.64
N GLY A 311 -21.57 -3.84 -13.28
CA GLY A 311 -22.54 -2.82 -13.67
C GLY A 311 -22.10 -1.42 -13.22
N ASP A 312 -21.66 -1.28 -11.98
CA ASP A 312 -21.17 -0.02 -11.42
C ASP A 312 -19.83 0.39 -12.04
N LEU A 313 -18.94 -0.57 -12.31
CA LEU A 313 -17.71 -0.31 -13.05
C LEU A 313 -17.99 0.17 -14.50
N GLY A 314 -19.01 -0.37 -15.15
CA GLY A 314 -19.50 0.09 -16.45
C GLY A 314 -20.09 1.51 -16.40
N ASN A 315 -20.90 1.81 -15.37
CA ASN A 315 -21.42 3.15 -15.14
C ASN A 315 -20.30 4.18 -14.90
N TRP A 316 -19.28 3.80 -14.12
CA TRP A 316 -18.07 4.59 -13.95
C TRP A 316 -17.38 4.83 -15.30
N ALA A 317 -17.25 3.81 -16.15
CA ALA A 317 -16.60 3.96 -17.43
C ALA A 317 -17.33 4.94 -18.37
N GLU A 318 -18.66 4.86 -18.45
CA GLU A 318 -19.48 5.80 -19.22
C GLU A 318 -19.39 7.23 -18.69
N LYS A 319 -19.42 7.40 -17.37
CA LYS A 319 -19.21 8.71 -16.73
C LYS A 319 -17.82 9.25 -17.08
N ARG A 320 -16.78 8.42 -16.98
CA ARG A 320 -15.41 8.85 -17.23
C ARG A 320 -15.15 9.18 -18.69
N MET A 321 -15.71 8.41 -19.63
CA MET A 321 -15.65 8.74 -21.06
C MET A 321 -16.24 10.14 -21.34
N LYS A 322 -17.37 10.50 -20.71
CA LYS A 322 -17.95 11.85 -20.82
C LYS A 322 -17.04 12.94 -20.26
N GLU A 323 -16.43 12.71 -19.10
CA GLU A 323 -15.47 13.65 -18.48
C GLU A 323 -14.21 13.86 -19.34
N LEU A 324 -13.78 12.82 -20.06
CA LEU A 324 -12.65 12.86 -20.99
C LEU A 324 -13.01 13.42 -22.38
N GLY A 325 -14.29 13.71 -22.64
CA GLY A 325 -14.76 14.21 -23.94
C GLY A 325 -14.76 13.17 -25.06
N VAL A 326 -14.86 11.88 -24.73
CA VAL A 326 -14.99 10.80 -25.71
C VAL A 326 -16.41 10.79 -26.27
N ASN A 327 -16.57 11.21 -27.53
CA ASN A 327 -17.88 11.28 -28.18
C ASN A 327 -18.41 9.87 -28.54
N GLN A 328 -19.74 9.70 -28.54
CA GLN A 328 -20.40 8.42 -28.86
C GLN A 328 -20.39 8.03 -30.35
N GLU A 329 -19.76 8.83 -31.23
CA GLU A 329 -19.86 8.68 -32.70
C GLU A 329 -18.74 7.87 -33.36
N GLU A 330 -17.74 7.38 -32.62
CA GLU A 330 -16.68 6.50 -33.15
C GLU A 330 -16.91 5.01 -32.81
N ALA A 331 -18.17 4.55 -32.85
CA ALA A 331 -18.54 3.14 -32.69
C ALA A 331 -18.81 2.46 -34.04
#